data_AF-A0A0P0NKE3-F1
#
_entry.id   AF-A0A0P0NKE3-F1
#
_cell.length_a   1.000
_cell.length_b   1.000
_cell.length_c   1.000
_cell.angle_alpha   90.00
_cell.angle_beta   90.00
_cell.angle_gamma   90.00
#
_symmetry.space_group_name_H-M   'P 1'
#
loop_
_entity.id
_entity.type
_entity.pdbx_description
1 polymer ?
#
loop_
_entity_poly.entity_id
_entity_poly.type
_entity_poly.pdbx_seq_one_letter_code
_entity_poly.pdbx_strand_id
1 'polypeptide(L)'
;MNSRSGKERKNFNFALEMKQAELIKPQIATDQEELLLKLFKDHLDFTIPDFSSIKKHFHFYNKKKKDYLVKEGTITTDYFFILEGYLRTFYNTESGTEVTIDLLRKGEFASSMYSILKEAPSFECIQCITDVLVCKISEASFKELALEDPKWIDLGMKCLKSALLKKEERILTFGKLKGKARYAKLMQERPDLINHVPVQYIASYIGVKPESLSRIRS
;
A
#
# COMPACT_ATOMS: atom_id res chain seq x y z
N MET A 1 5.42 35.53 61.37
CA MET A 1 6.15 35.27 60.11
C MET A 1 5.90 33.84 59.69
N ASN A 2 4.96 33.57 58.78
CA ASN A 2 4.88 32.35 57.95
C ASN A 2 3.58 32.39 57.12
N SER A 3 3.61 33.09 55.99
CA SER A 3 2.52 33.05 54.99
C SER A 3 3.01 33.03 53.54
N ARG A 4 4.33 32.86 53.31
CA ARG A 4 4.92 32.83 51.96
C ARG A 4 5.05 31.42 51.34
N SER A 5 4.94 30.32 52.11
CA SER A 5 5.24 28.97 51.59
C SER A 5 4.11 28.27 50.81
N GLY A 6 2.86 28.76 50.89
CA GLY A 6 1.70 28.13 50.23
C GLY A 6 1.45 28.57 48.79
N LYS A 7 1.84 29.81 48.43
CA LYS A 7 1.66 30.36 47.07
C LYS A 7 2.70 29.83 46.08
N GLU A 8 3.94 29.61 46.53
CA GLU A 8 5.00 29.09 45.67
C GLU A 8 4.78 27.61 45.31
N ARG A 9 4.27 26.79 46.23
CA ARG A 9 3.94 25.37 45.93
C ARG A 9 2.80 25.20 44.94
N LYS A 10 1.77 26.06 44.99
CA LYS A 10 0.68 26.05 44.00
C LYS A 10 1.15 26.47 42.60
N ASN A 11 2.04 27.47 42.52
CA ASN A 11 2.61 27.91 41.25
C ASN A 11 3.56 26.86 40.63
N PHE A 12 4.26 26.08 41.45
CA PHE A 12 5.14 25.02 40.98
C PHE A 12 4.35 23.82 40.41
N ASN A 13 3.26 23.41 41.08
CA ASN A 13 2.39 22.35 40.57
C ASN A 13 1.64 22.76 39.30
N PHE A 14 1.19 24.01 39.19
CA PHE A 14 0.54 24.51 37.98
C PHE A 14 1.51 24.58 36.78
N ALA A 15 2.78 24.92 37.02
CA ALA A 15 3.81 24.90 35.98
C ALA A 15 4.22 23.48 35.55
N LEU A 16 4.12 22.49 36.46
CA LEU A 16 4.36 21.08 36.16
C LEU A 16 3.19 20.47 35.36
N GLU A 17 1.95 20.80 35.73
CA GLU A 17 0.74 20.42 34.99
C GLU A 17 0.67 21.08 33.61
N MET A 18 1.10 22.34 33.47
CA MET A 18 1.20 23.03 32.17
C MET A 18 2.31 22.43 31.28
N LYS A 19 3.43 21.99 31.86
CA LYS A 19 4.46 21.24 31.10
C LYS A 19 3.99 19.85 30.69
N GLN A 20 3.21 19.15 31.51
CA GLN A 20 2.59 17.87 31.15
C GLN A 20 1.46 18.03 30.12
N ALA A 21 0.73 19.15 30.14
CA ALA A 21 -0.27 19.49 29.13
C ALA A 21 0.35 19.96 27.79
N GLU A 22 1.55 20.54 27.80
CA GLU A 22 2.31 20.85 26.58
C GLU A 22 2.90 19.61 25.89
N LEU A 23 2.98 18.47 26.58
CA LEU A 23 3.43 17.17 26.07
C LEU A 23 2.34 16.38 25.31
N ILE A 24 1.10 16.88 25.29
CA ILE A 24 -0.02 16.31 24.51
C ILE A 24 -0.51 17.35 23.49
N LYS A 25 0.42 18.01 22.78
CA LYS A 25 0.06 18.62 21.50
C LYS A 25 0.16 17.51 20.44
N PRO A 26 -0.89 17.24 19.65
CA PRO A 26 -0.78 16.29 18.56
C PRO A 26 0.38 16.73 17.68
N GLN A 27 1.40 15.86 17.57
CA GLN A 27 2.48 16.03 16.62
C GLN A 27 1.81 16.20 15.24
N ILE A 28 2.02 17.35 14.58
CA ILE A 28 1.44 17.58 13.25
C ILE A 28 1.94 16.45 12.35
N ALA A 29 1.02 15.70 11.77
CA ALA A 29 1.32 14.60 10.87
C ALA A 29 2.09 15.14 9.66
N THR A 30 3.08 14.41 9.17
CA THR A 30 3.75 14.77 7.91
C THR A 30 2.79 14.57 6.73
N ASP A 31 3.00 15.25 5.60
CA ASP A 31 2.16 15.09 4.39
C ASP A 31 1.98 13.61 3.98
N GLN A 32 3.00 12.78 4.19
CA GLN A 32 2.98 11.34 3.88
C GLN A 32 2.10 10.55 4.87
N GLU A 33 2.08 10.94 6.13
CA GLU A 33 1.23 10.34 7.16
C GLU A 33 -0.24 10.68 6.91
N GLU A 34 -0.54 11.93 6.53
CA GLU A 34 -1.89 12.33 6.16
C GLU A 34 -2.39 11.53 4.95
N LEU A 35 -1.54 11.30 3.95
CA LEU A 35 -1.86 10.45 2.81
C LEU A 35 -2.18 9.00 3.23
N LEU A 36 -1.42 8.43 4.15
CA LEU A 36 -1.66 7.08 4.67
C LEU A 36 -2.96 7.00 5.47
N LEU A 37 -3.18 7.94 6.39
CA LEU A 37 -4.40 8.00 7.19
C LEU A 37 -5.64 8.19 6.32
N LYS A 38 -5.53 9.03 5.29
CA LYS A 38 -6.58 9.19 4.28
C LYS A 38 -6.81 7.91 3.50
N LEU A 39 -5.76 7.18 3.10
CA LEU A 39 -5.89 5.89 2.43
C LEU A 39 -6.66 4.89 3.30
N PHE A 40 -6.28 4.76 4.58
CA PHE A 40 -6.96 3.86 5.51
C PHE A 40 -8.43 4.22 5.71
N LYS A 41 -8.74 5.51 5.82
CA LYS A 41 -10.11 5.98 5.95
C LYS A 41 -10.93 5.74 4.68
N ASP A 42 -10.46 6.24 3.54
CA ASP A 42 -11.23 6.32 2.30
C ASP A 42 -11.36 4.95 1.59
N HIS A 43 -10.39 4.06 1.78
CA HIS A 43 -10.35 2.78 1.06
C HIS A 43 -10.54 1.54 1.95
N LEU A 44 -10.31 1.67 3.27
CA LEU A 44 -10.36 0.54 4.19
C LEU A 44 -11.30 0.77 5.38
N ASP A 45 -12.01 1.91 5.43
CA ASP A 45 -12.90 2.28 6.53
C ASP A 45 -12.22 2.04 7.90
N PHE A 46 -10.99 2.56 8.03
CA PHE A 46 -10.12 2.36 9.17
C PHE A 46 -9.55 3.69 9.63
N THR A 47 -9.75 4.00 10.91
CA THR A 47 -9.30 5.27 11.51
C THR A 47 -8.33 5.00 12.65
N ILE A 48 -7.26 5.78 12.68
CA ILE A 48 -6.23 5.70 13.71
C ILE A 48 -6.33 6.99 14.54
N PRO A 49 -6.83 6.93 15.79
CA PRO A 49 -7.00 8.12 16.63
C PRO A 49 -5.67 8.79 17.01
N ASP A 50 -4.62 7.99 17.21
CA ASP A 50 -3.27 8.47 17.48
C ASP A 50 -2.26 7.69 16.63
N PHE A 51 -1.78 8.33 15.56
CA PHE A 51 -0.75 7.74 14.70
C PHE A 51 0.64 7.81 15.34
N SER A 52 0.86 8.71 16.30
CA SER A 52 2.19 8.98 16.87
C SER A 52 2.73 7.77 17.63
N SER A 53 1.88 7.07 18.37
CA SER A 53 2.23 5.87 19.14
C SER A 53 2.68 4.69 18.27
N ILE A 54 2.17 4.59 17.05
CA ILE A 54 2.41 3.47 16.13
C ILE A 54 3.34 3.82 14.97
N LYS A 55 3.73 5.09 14.83
CA LYS A 55 4.52 5.60 13.71
C LYS A 55 5.79 4.80 13.43
N LYS A 56 6.41 4.23 14.47
CA LYS A 56 7.61 3.39 14.38
C LYS A 56 7.47 2.17 13.43
N HIS A 57 6.25 1.71 13.21
CA HIS A 57 5.94 0.55 12.35
C HIS A 57 5.82 0.90 10.86
N PHE A 58 5.73 2.19 10.52
CA PHE A 58 5.44 2.67 9.18
C PHE A 58 6.66 3.41 8.61
N HIS A 59 7.15 2.93 7.46
CA HIS A 59 8.32 3.49 6.81
C HIS A 59 7.98 3.97 5.41
N PHE A 60 8.17 5.26 5.15
CA PHE A 60 7.84 5.89 3.87
C PHE A 60 9.03 5.89 2.92
N TYR A 61 8.79 5.53 1.66
CA TYR A 61 9.81 5.49 0.63
C TYR A 61 9.34 6.16 -0.65
N ASN A 62 10.21 7.00 -1.20
CA ASN A 62 10.13 7.45 -2.58
C ASN A 62 10.93 6.48 -3.45
N LYS A 63 10.31 5.89 -4.46
CA LYS A 63 10.96 5.00 -5.42
C LYS A 63 10.80 5.57 -6.82
N LYS A 64 11.85 5.41 -7.63
CA LYS A 64 11.87 5.90 -9.00
C LYS A 64 11.21 4.91 -9.93
N LYS A 65 10.72 5.42 -11.06
CA LYS A 65 10.28 4.58 -12.17
C LYS A 65 11.32 3.49 -12.47
N LYS A 66 10.84 2.25 -12.62
CA LYS A 66 11.60 0.99 -12.79
C LYS A 66 12.26 0.42 -11.52
N ASP A 67 12.24 1.11 -10.39
CA ASP A 67 12.67 0.51 -9.12
C ASP A 67 11.78 -0.68 -8.74
N TYR A 68 12.37 -1.63 -8.03
CA TYR A 68 11.66 -2.80 -7.52
C TYR A 68 11.34 -2.61 -6.04
N LEU A 69 10.11 -2.96 -5.65
CA LEU A 69 9.73 -3.20 -4.26
C LEU A 69 10.01 -4.65 -3.86
N VAL A 70 9.76 -5.58 -4.79
CA VAL A 70 10.03 -7.01 -4.64
C VAL A 70 10.65 -7.51 -5.94
N LYS A 71 11.66 -8.38 -5.82
CA LYS A 71 12.24 -9.09 -6.96
C LYS A 71 11.94 -10.58 -6.84
N GLU A 72 11.73 -11.21 -7.98
CA GLU A 72 11.63 -12.67 -8.06
C GLU A 72 12.87 -13.31 -7.44
N GLY A 73 12.68 -14.43 -6.72
CA GLY A 73 13.74 -15.12 -6.00
C GLY A 73 14.15 -14.48 -4.66
N THR A 74 13.57 -13.34 -4.28
CA THR A 74 13.83 -12.72 -2.97
C THR A 74 12.74 -13.07 -1.95
N ILE A 75 13.14 -13.23 -0.69
CA ILE A 75 12.21 -13.38 0.43
C ILE A 75 11.84 -11.98 0.92
N THR A 76 10.55 -11.69 1.03
CA THR A 76 10.04 -10.44 1.58
C THR A 76 8.98 -10.72 2.64
N THR A 77 8.98 -9.90 3.69
CA THR A 77 7.98 -9.89 4.76
C THR A 77 7.19 -8.59 4.76
N ASP A 78 7.29 -7.80 3.70
CA ASP A 78 6.83 -6.41 3.67
C ASP A 78 5.52 -6.24 2.88
N TYR A 79 4.63 -5.43 3.44
CA TYR A 79 3.47 -4.88 2.75
C TYR A 79 3.77 -3.44 2.35
N PHE A 80 3.30 -3.04 1.18
CA PHE A 80 3.47 -1.68 0.65
C PHE A 80 2.11 -1.07 0.34
N PHE A 81 1.71 -0.03 1.08
CA PHE A 81 0.56 0.80 0.73
C PHE A 81 0.98 1.87 -0.29
N ILE A 82 0.26 1.96 -1.40
CA ILE A 82 0.59 2.88 -2.49
C ILE A 82 -0.09 4.21 -2.21
N LEU A 83 0.71 5.21 -1.83
CA LEU A 83 0.21 6.55 -1.54
C LEU A 83 0.12 7.38 -2.83
N GLU A 84 1.06 7.18 -3.76
CA GLU A 84 1.09 7.82 -5.08
C GLU A 84 1.76 6.93 -6.14
N GLY A 85 1.34 7.15 -7.39
CA GLY A 85 1.91 6.50 -8.57
C GLY A 85 1.34 5.11 -8.87
N TYR A 86 2.04 4.39 -9.76
CA TYR A 86 1.58 3.14 -10.35
C TYR A 86 2.65 2.06 -10.27
N LEU A 87 2.24 0.83 -9.94
CA LEU A 87 3.09 -0.35 -9.91
C LEU A 87 2.54 -1.43 -10.85
N ARG A 88 3.42 -2.34 -11.27
CA ARG A 88 3.01 -3.62 -11.85
C ARG A 88 3.55 -4.77 -11.01
N THR A 89 2.79 -5.86 -11.01
CA THR A 89 3.24 -7.17 -10.57
C THR A 89 3.39 -8.08 -11.79
N PHE A 90 4.53 -8.73 -11.95
CA PHE A 90 4.80 -9.61 -13.09
C PHE A 90 5.72 -10.77 -12.71
N TYR A 91 5.71 -11.84 -13.50
CA TYR A 91 6.69 -12.93 -13.40
C TYR A 91 7.41 -13.10 -14.75
N ASN A 92 8.56 -13.76 -14.74
CA ASN A 92 9.30 -14.10 -15.96
C ASN A 92 8.94 -15.52 -16.42
N THR A 93 8.66 -15.70 -17.71
CA THR A 93 8.55 -17.04 -18.30
C THR A 93 9.93 -17.68 -18.43
N GLU A 94 9.97 -18.99 -18.72
CA GLU A 94 11.22 -19.71 -19.04
C GLU A 94 11.98 -19.08 -20.21
N SER A 95 11.26 -18.48 -21.16
CA SER A 95 11.83 -17.73 -22.30
C SER A 95 12.29 -16.31 -21.95
N GLY A 96 12.22 -15.90 -20.68
CA GLY A 96 12.59 -14.56 -20.21
C GLY A 96 11.57 -13.47 -20.56
N THR A 97 10.34 -13.84 -20.94
CA THR A 97 9.27 -12.88 -21.24
C THR A 97 8.55 -12.46 -19.96
N GLU A 98 8.40 -11.16 -19.75
CA GLU A 98 7.66 -10.62 -18.61
C GLU A 98 6.14 -10.72 -18.83
N VAL A 99 5.44 -11.40 -17.92
CA VAL A 99 3.97 -11.51 -17.91
C VAL A 99 3.40 -10.72 -16.74
N THR A 100 2.70 -9.64 -17.06
CA THR A 100 2.07 -8.76 -16.06
C THR A 100 0.79 -9.40 -15.53
N ILE A 101 0.75 -9.65 -14.24
CA ILE A 101 -0.39 -10.28 -13.55
C ILE A 101 -1.23 -9.28 -12.76
N ASP A 102 -0.63 -8.15 -12.37
CA ASP A 102 -1.37 -7.07 -11.73
C ASP A 102 -0.88 -5.67 -12.11
N LEU A 103 -1.80 -4.71 -12.09
CA LEU A 103 -1.56 -3.27 -12.23
C LEU A 103 -2.18 -2.60 -11.01
N LEU A 104 -1.35 -1.88 -10.26
CA LEU A 104 -1.69 -1.33 -8.96
C LEU A 104 -1.52 0.19 -8.98
N ARG A 105 -2.40 0.89 -8.27
CA ARG A 105 -2.43 2.36 -8.18
C ARG A 105 -2.58 2.84 -6.74
N LYS A 106 -2.53 4.16 -6.55
CA LYS A 106 -2.88 4.83 -5.30
C LYS A 106 -4.14 4.25 -4.65
N GLY A 107 -4.06 3.99 -3.35
CA GLY A 107 -5.14 3.43 -2.53
C GLY A 107 -5.11 1.90 -2.42
N GLU A 108 -4.30 1.23 -3.23
CA GLU A 108 -4.10 -0.23 -3.16
C GLU A 108 -2.84 -0.58 -2.35
N PHE A 109 -2.69 -1.86 -2.03
CA PHE A 109 -1.48 -2.40 -1.43
C PHE A 109 -0.82 -3.43 -2.35
N ALA A 110 0.49 -3.59 -2.19
CA ALA A 110 1.31 -4.52 -2.93
C ALA A 110 2.15 -5.37 -1.96
N SER A 111 2.28 -6.66 -2.24
CA SER A 111 3.22 -7.55 -1.56
C SER A 111 3.33 -8.89 -2.32
N SER A 112 4.36 -9.68 -2.04
CA SER A 112 4.35 -11.10 -2.38
C SER A 112 3.72 -11.89 -1.25
N MET A 113 2.41 -12.14 -1.36
CA MET A 113 1.68 -12.93 -0.37
C MET A 113 2.24 -14.35 -0.24
N TYR A 114 2.77 -14.92 -1.33
CA TYR A 114 3.43 -16.22 -1.26
C TYR A 114 4.66 -16.15 -0.36
N SER A 115 5.52 -15.14 -0.57
CA SER A 115 6.74 -14.99 0.22
C SER A 115 6.46 -14.76 1.69
N ILE A 116 5.47 -13.92 2.02
CA ILE A 116 5.07 -13.67 3.41
C ILE A 116 4.52 -14.93 4.08
N LEU A 117 3.57 -15.61 3.45
CA LEU A 117 2.84 -16.71 4.09
C LEU A 117 3.62 -18.03 4.12
N LYS A 118 4.58 -18.21 3.21
CA LYS A 118 5.42 -19.42 3.11
C LYS A 118 6.85 -19.20 3.56
N GLU A 119 7.23 -17.96 3.88
CA GLU A 119 8.61 -17.59 4.20
C GLU A 119 9.60 -18.08 3.12
N ALA A 120 9.16 -17.98 1.86
CA ALA A 120 9.83 -18.56 0.71
C ALA A 120 10.14 -17.49 -0.35
N PRO A 121 11.06 -17.74 -1.29
CA PRO A 121 11.33 -16.80 -2.38
C PRO A 121 10.08 -16.44 -3.19
N SER A 122 9.94 -15.17 -3.54
CA SER A 122 8.83 -14.65 -4.34
C SER A 122 8.86 -15.20 -5.77
N PHE A 123 7.69 -15.54 -6.34
CA PHE A 123 7.55 -15.91 -7.75
C PHE A 123 7.39 -14.71 -8.68
N GLU A 124 7.11 -13.54 -8.11
CA GLU A 124 6.82 -12.33 -8.86
C GLU A 124 7.76 -11.18 -8.48
N CYS A 125 7.93 -10.26 -9.42
CA CYS A 125 8.47 -8.94 -9.21
C CYS A 125 7.33 -7.94 -8.98
N ILE A 126 7.57 -6.96 -8.12
CA ILE A 126 6.74 -5.75 -7.98
C ILE A 126 7.60 -4.55 -8.36
N GLN A 127 7.25 -3.88 -9.45
CA GLN A 127 8.06 -2.81 -10.04
C GLN A 127 7.27 -1.53 -10.26
N CYS A 128 7.94 -0.40 -10.03
CA CYS A 128 7.40 0.93 -10.23
C CYS A 128 7.25 1.26 -11.72
N ILE A 129 6.04 1.63 -12.14
CA ILE A 129 5.73 2.08 -13.51
C ILE A 129 6.01 3.58 -13.65
N THR A 130 5.73 4.34 -12.59
CA THR A 130 6.04 5.76 -12.42
C THR A 130 6.99 5.95 -11.24
N ASP A 131 7.37 7.19 -10.95
CA ASP A 131 7.82 7.50 -9.59
C ASP A 131 6.66 7.23 -8.62
N VAL A 132 6.96 6.65 -7.45
CA VAL A 132 5.95 6.24 -6.48
C VAL A 132 6.34 6.65 -5.07
N LEU A 133 5.32 6.98 -4.29
CA LEU A 133 5.41 7.11 -2.85
C LEU A 133 4.68 5.92 -2.21
N VAL A 134 5.38 5.17 -1.38
CA VAL A 134 4.82 4.00 -0.69
C VAL A 134 5.08 4.07 0.82
N CYS A 135 4.15 3.53 1.59
CA CYS A 135 4.35 3.24 3.00
C CYS A 135 4.57 1.73 3.18
N LYS A 136 5.69 1.35 3.78
CA LYS A 136 6.05 -0.03 4.09
C LYS A 136 5.68 -0.35 5.54
N ILE A 137 5.10 -1.53 5.75
CA ILE A 137 4.98 -2.16 7.06
C ILE A 137 5.40 -3.63 6.96
N SER A 138 6.19 -4.13 7.91
CA SER A 138 6.58 -5.54 7.95
C SER A 138 5.48 -6.40 8.60
N GLU A 139 5.46 -7.69 8.27
CA GLU A 139 4.59 -8.69 8.90
C GLU A 139 4.76 -8.74 10.43
N ALA A 140 5.99 -8.58 10.92
CA ALA A 140 6.26 -8.53 12.35
C ALA A 140 5.61 -7.29 13.00
N SER A 141 5.78 -6.12 12.40
CA SER A 141 5.14 -4.89 12.87
C SER A 141 3.61 -4.94 12.78
N PHE A 142 3.07 -5.57 11.74
CA PHE A 142 1.63 -5.77 11.62
C PHE A 142 1.09 -6.68 12.72
N LYS A 143 1.81 -7.77 13.04
CA LYS A 143 1.48 -8.67 14.16
C LYS A 143 1.53 -7.96 15.51
N GLU A 144 2.57 -7.17 15.76
CA GLU A 144 2.68 -6.37 16.99
C GLU A 144 1.48 -5.44 17.16
N LEU A 145 1.11 -4.69 16.12
CA LEU A 145 -0.07 -3.83 16.13
C LEU A 145 -1.37 -4.61 16.37
N ALA A 146 -1.52 -5.80 15.76
CA ALA A 146 -2.68 -6.66 15.96
C ALA A 146 -2.80 -7.25 17.36
N LEU A 147 -1.67 -7.44 18.06
CA LEU A 147 -1.66 -7.85 19.46
C LEU A 147 -2.05 -6.70 20.40
N GLU A 148 -1.69 -5.46 20.06
CA GLU A 148 -2.03 -4.27 20.84
C GLU A 148 -3.49 -3.81 20.62
N ASP A 149 -3.97 -3.81 19.38
CA ASP A 149 -5.37 -3.48 19.03
C ASP A 149 -5.89 -4.46 17.95
N PRO A 150 -6.87 -5.33 18.27
CA PRO A 150 -7.44 -6.27 17.30
C PRO A 150 -8.05 -5.63 16.05
N LYS A 151 -8.33 -4.31 16.03
CA LYS A 151 -8.77 -3.62 14.82
C LYS A 151 -7.77 -3.76 13.66
N TRP A 152 -6.48 -3.92 13.94
CA TRP A 152 -5.48 -4.18 12.89
C TRP A 152 -5.73 -5.52 12.17
N ILE A 153 -6.32 -6.51 12.85
CA ILE A 153 -6.76 -7.76 12.21
C ILE A 153 -7.85 -7.47 11.18
N ASP A 154 -8.82 -6.61 11.51
CA ASP A 154 -9.88 -6.20 10.57
C ASP A 154 -9.29 -5.49 9.34
N LEU A 155 -8.35 -4.55 9.55
CA LEU A 155 -7.62 -3.90 8.46
C LEU A 155 -6.94 -4.92 7.55
N GLY A 156 -6.21 -5.88 8.13
CA GLY A 156 -5.52 -6.93 7.40
C GLY A 156 -6.50 -7.81 6.61
N MET A 157 -7.62 -8.19 7.23
CA MET A 157 -8.67 -8.97 6.58
C MET A 157 -9.33 -8.22 5.43
N LYS A 158 -9.55 -6.90 5.55
CA LYS A 158 -10.07 -6.06 4.46
C LYS A 158 -9.11 -6.04 3.27
N CYS A 159 -7.81 -5.86 3.53
CA CYS A 159 -6.76 -5.95 2.50
C CYS A 159 -6.76 -7.33 1.82
N LEU A 160 -6.73 -8.41 2.60
CA LEU A 160 -6.71 -9.78 2.07
C LEU A 160 -7.95 -10.12 1.24
N LYS A 161 -9.15 -9.74 1.71
CA LYS A 161 -10.40 -9.92 0.96
C LYS A 161 -10.38 -9.16 -0.36
N SER A 162 -9.94 -7.89 -0.35
CA SER A 162 -9.82 -7.08 -1.57
C SER A 162 -8.87 -7.73 -2.60
N ALA A 163 -7.69 -8.18 -2.15
CA ALA A 163 -6.73 -8.86 -3.02
C ALA A 163 -7.25 -10.21 -3.55
N LEU A 164 -7.97 -10.98 -2.72
CA LEU A 164 -8.57 -12.25 -3.11
C LEU A 164 -9.64 -12.05 -4.18
N LEU A 165 -10.59 -11.13 -3.95
CA LEU A 165 -11.65 -10.81 -4.91
C LEU A 165 -11.07 -10.34 -6.24
N LYS A 166 -10.07 -9.45 -6.22
CA LYS A 166 -9.38 -8.98 -7.43
C LYS A 166 -8.76 -10.15 -8.21
N LYS A 167 -8.12 -11.10 -7.53
CA LYS A 167 -7.55 -12.30 -8.16
C LYS A 167 -8.63 -13.23 -8.72
N GLU A 168 -9.73 -13.44 -8.00
CA GLU A 168 -10.84 -14.26 -8.46
C GLU A 168 -11.53 -13.67 -9.70
N GLU A 169 -11.88 -12.38 -9.66
CA GLU A 169 -12.42 -11.64 -10.80
C GLU A 169 -11.51 -11.73 -12.01
N ARG A 170 -10.19 -11.71 -11.79
CA ARG A 170 -9.19 -11.83 -12.84
C ARG A 170 -9.22 -13.20 -13.51
N ILE A 171 -9.26 -14.28 -12.72
CA ILE A 171 -9.35 -15.65 -13.21
C ILE A 171 -10.63 -15.82 -14.04
N LEU A 172 -11.77 -15.37 -13.51
CA LEU A 172 -13.06 -15.45 -14.21
C LEU A 172 -13.07 -14.62 -15.49
N THR A 173 -12.47 -13.43 -15.47
CA THR A 173 -12.35 -12.55 -16.64
C THR A 173 -11.55 -13.21 -17.76
N PHE A 174 -10.44 -13.89 -17.44
CA PHE A 174 -9.67 -14.64 -18.44
C PHE A 174 -10.39 -15.87 -18.98
N GLY A 175 -11.13 -16.58 -18.13
CA GLY A 175 -11.93 -17.73 -18.56
C GLY A 175 -13.10 -17.35 -19.46
N LYS A 176 -13.74 -16.19 -19.21
CA LYS A 176 -14.97 -15.76 -19.90
C LYS A 176 -14.73 -14.87 -21.12
N LEU A 177 -13.75 -13.97 -21.05
CA LEU A 177 -13.58 -12.90 -22.04
C LEU A 177 -12.31 -13.07 -22.89
N LYS A 178 -12.35 -12.60 -24.13
CA LYS A 178 -11.18 -12.51 -25.03
C LYS A 178 -10.54 -11.11 -24.98
N GLY A 179 -9.37 -10.96 -25.59
CA GLY A 179 -8.51 -9.76 -25.49
C GLY A 179 -9.23 -8.41 -25.63
N LYS A 180 -10.02 -8.20 -26.70
CA LYS A 180 -10.77 -6.94 -26.91
C LYS A 180 -11.78 -6.66 -25.80
N ALA A 181 -12.52 -7.67 -25.35
CA ALA A 181 -13.49 -7.52 -24.26
C ALA A 181 -12.80 -7.30 -22.91
N ARG A 182 -11.64 -7.93 -22.66
CA ARG A 182 -10.82 -7.69 -21.47
C ARG A 182 -10.29 -6.25 -21.44
N TYR A 183 -9.87 -5.71 -22.59
CA TYR A 183 -9.49 -4.31 -22.70
C TYR A 183 -10.67 -3.38 -22.38
N ALA A 184 -11.84 -3.60 -23.00
CA ALA A 184 -13.03 -2.79 -22.74
C ALA A 184 -13.43 -2.80 -21.26
N LYS A 185 -13.39 -3.96 -20.60
CA LYS A 185 -13.63 -4.07 -19.15
C LYS A 185 -12.62 -3.26 -18.34
N LEU A 186 -11.32 -3.36 -18.66
CA LEU A 186 -10.27 -2.58 -17.98
C LEU A 186 -10.51 -1.07 -18.12
N MET A 187 -10.89 -0.61 -19.31
CA MET A 187 -11.19 0.80 -19.59
C MET A 187 -12.37 1.31 -18.76
N GLN A 188 -13.39 0.47 -18.57
CA GLN A 188 -14.57 0.81 -17.79
C GLN A 188 -14.25 0.89 -16.29
N GLU A 189 -13.45 -0.04 -15.77
CA GLU A 189 -13.20 -0.18 -14.33
C GLU A 189 -12.03 0.67 -13.83
N ARG A 190 -11.02 0.87 -14.68
CA ARG A 190 -9.77 1.55 -14.35
C ARG A 190 -9.29 2.43 -15.50
N PRO A 191 -10.08 3.44 -15.91
CA PRO A 191 -9.70 4.33 -17.01
C PRO A 191 -8.41 5.10 -16.74
N ASP A 192 -8.06 5.33 -15.47
CA ASP A 192 -6.85 6.05 -15.10
C ASP A 192 -5.56 5.31 -15.55
N LEU A 193 -5.57 3.98 -15.58
CA LEU A 193 -4.39 3.18 -15.97
C LEU A 193 -3.93 3.47 -17.41
N ILE A 194 -4.83 3.88 -18.31
CA ILE A 194 -4.52 4.04 -19.73
C ILE A 194 -3.48 5.12 -19.98
N ASN A 195 -3.53 6.19 -19.18
CA ASN A 195 -2.71 7.38 -19.34
C ASN A 195 -1.35 7.24 -18.64
N HIS A 196 -1.26 6.35 -17.65
CA HIS A 196 -0.08 6.22 -16.79
C HIS A 196 0.69 4.91 -17.00
N VAL A 197 0.05 3.87 -17.56
CA VAL A 197 0.66 2.57 -17.78
C VAL A 197 1.09 2.41 -19.24
N PRO A 198 2.36 2.06 -19.50
CA PRO A 198 2.83 1.75 -20.86
C PRO A 198 1.99 0.67 -21.54
N VAL A 199 1.72 0.86 -22.84
CA VAL A 199 0.90 -0.04 -23.68
C VAL A 199 1.33 -1.50 -23.58
N GLN A 200 2.65 -1.76 -23.54
CA GLN A 200 3.19 -3.10 -23.43
C GLN A 200 2.77 -3.81 -22.12
N TYR A 201 2.66 -3.09 -21.00
CA TYR A 201 2.23 -3.65 -19.72
C TYR A 201 0.71 -3.87 -19.70
N ILE A 202 -0.06 -2.95 -20.31
CA ILE A 202 -1.50 -3.15 -20.49
C ILE A 202 -1.77 -4.37 -21.37
N ALA A 203 -1.04 -4.51 -22.49
CA ALA A 203 -1.17 -5.64 -23.41
C ALA A 203 -0.84 -6.97 -22.72
N SER A 204 0.29 -7.01 -22.01
CA SER A 204 0.71 -8.17 -21.20
C SER A 204 -0.35 -8.51 -20.15
N TYR A 205 -0.85 -7.51 -19.41
CA TYR A 205 -1.94 -7.67 -18.46
C TYR A 205 -3.17 -8.27 -19.14
N ILE A 206 -3.75 -7.67 -20.18
CA ILE A 206 -4.95 -8.26 -20.81
C ILE A 206 -4.67 -9.54 -21.61
N GLY A 207 -3.44 -10.06 -21.63
CA GLY A 207 -3.06 -11.30 -22.31
C GLY A 207 -3.18 -11.22 -23.83
N VAL A 208 -2.69 -10.12 -24.42
CA VAL A 208 -2.55 -9.95 -25.87
C VAL A 208 -1.16 -9.42 -26.21
N LYS A 209 -0.74 -9.54 -27.47
CA LYS A 209 0.49 -8.90 -27.94
C LYS A 209 0.31 -7.37 -28.05
N PRO A 210 1.35 -6.55 -27.80
CA PRO A 210 1.26 -5.10 -27.91
C PRO A 210 0.67 -4.60 -29.23
N GLU A 211 1.03 -5.20 -30.35
CA GLU A 211 0.52 -4.86 -31.69
C GLU A 211 -0.99 -5.14 -31.82
N SER A 212 -1.49 -6.14 -31.10
CA SER A 212 -2.93 -6.45 -31.06
C SER A 212 -3.69 -5.40 -30.25
N LEU A 213 -3.11 -4.91 -29.15
CA LEU A 213 -3.70 -3.81 -28.39
C LEU A 213 -3.67 -2.50 -29.19
N SER A 214 -2.58 -2.20 -29.90
CA SER A 214 -2.53 -1.03 -30.79
C SER A 214 -3.66 -1.04 -31.83
N ARG A 215 -3.93 -2.19 -32.47
CA ARG A 215 -5.06 -2.37 -33.40
C ARG A 215 -6.44 -2.28 -32.77
N ILE A 216 -6.58 -2.58 -31.47
CA ILE A 216 -7.85 -2.44 -30.75
C ILE A 216 -8.14 -0.95 -30.45
N ARG A 217 -7.10 -0.12 -30.35
CA ARG A 217 -7.20 1.30 -30.01
C ARG A 217 -7.34 2.24 -31.21
N SER A 218 -6.91 1.81 -32.40
CA SER A 218 -7.10 2.51 -33.68
C SER A 218 -8.53 2.33 -34.18
#